data_AF-A0A3M8H5Z4-F1
#
_entry.id   AF-A0A3M8H5Z4-F1
#
_cell.length_a   1.000
_cell.length_b   1.000
_cell.length_c   1.000
_cell.angle_alpha   90.00
_cell.angle_beta   90.00
_cell.angle_gamma   90.00
#
_symmetry.space_group_name_H-M   'P 1'
#
loop_
_entity.id
_entity.type
_entity.pdbx_description
1 polymer ?
#
loop_
_entity_poly.entity_id
_entity_poly.type
_entity_poly.pdbx_seq_one_letter_code
_entity_poly.pdbx_strand_id
1 'polypeptide(L)'
;MSAFLGVIGFLGIIVGIILLILGLIRKKKMKGGLVLALSFVVFIIALFIPSPDSKNTTKQAVESETKEVAETSEKTEEPKEEESTEKPSQDEVTYYQTEVLPAIDDFQAEYDRIWNDLWVTTFNGVSDGSVDVYTAYRNMTFIETNYNVLSDNIAEFEGENLSKENKKLLESYKEKLIESADYRAIASRSAAEMFDEGNLKPSKVEEIKSIISSGDVELMQAMANRLSIEENLGLTQQTTD
;
A
#
# COMPACT_ATOMS: atom_id res chain seq x y z
N MET A 1 14.56 8.86 11.55
CA MET A 1 14.30 7.95 12.70
C MET A 1 12.86 8.05 13.21
N SER A 2 12.24 9.24 13.20
CA SER A 2 10.82 9.45 13.56
C SER A 2 9.83 8.65 12.70
N ALA A 3 10.00 8.64 11.37
CA ALA A 3 9.13 7.88 10.46
C ALA A 3 9.15 6.35 10.73
N PHE A 4 10.31 5.78 11.05
CA PHE A 4 10.45 4.35 11.37
C PHE A 4 9.74 3.97 12.68
N LEU A 5 9.79 4.85 13.69
CA LEU A 5 9.09 4.67 14.95
C LEU A 5 7.56 4.81 14.80
N GLY A 6 7.11 5.71 13.92
CA GLY A 6 5.69 5.85 13.56
C GLY A 6 5.12 4.59 12.92
N VAL A 7 5.83 4.00 11.96
CA VAL A 7 5.44 2.75 11.29
C VAL A 7 5.38 1.58 12.27
N ILE A 8 6.36 1.45 13.17
CA ILE A 8 6.36 0.40 14.21
C ILE A 8 5.21 0.60 15.21
N GLY A 9 4.94 1.85 15.61
CA GLY A 9 3.80 2.17 16.48
C GLY A 9 2.46 1.81 15.85
N PHE A 10 2.29 2.14 14.57
CA PHE A 10 1.08 1.85 13.80
C PHE A 10 0.85 0.33 13.63
N LEU A 11 1.89 -0.43 13.29
CA LEU A 11 1.83 -1.90 13.23
C LEU A 11 1.44 -2.52 14.59
N GLY A 12 1.94 -1.97 15.70
CA GLY A 12 1.57 -2.41 17.04
C GLY A 12 0.08 -2.18 17.35
N ILE A 13 -0.50 -1.07 16.89
CA ILE A 13 -1.94 -0.78 17.03
C ILE A 13 -2.77 -1.80 16.25
N ILE A 14 -2.41 -2.10 15.00
CA ILE A 14 -3.10 -3.09 14.16
C ILE A 14 -3.08 -4.47 14.82
N VAL A 15 -1.91 -4.93 15.27
CA VAL A 15 -1.76 -6.22 15.97
C VAL A 15 -2.57 -6.24 17.28
N GLY A 16 -2.59 -5.12 18.02
CA GLY A 16 -3.41 -4.96 19.23
C GLY A 16 -4.91 -5.12 18.95
N ILE A 17 -5.42 -4.47 17.88
CA ILE A 17 -6.83 -4.55 17.46
C ILE A 17 -7.19 -5.98 17.06
N ILE A 18 -6.36 -6.64 16.24
CA ILE A 18 -6.59 -8.03 15.81
C ILE A 18 -6.66 -8.98 17.03
N LEU A 19 -5.76 -8.83 18.00
CA LEU A 19 -5.78 -9.63 19.22
C LEU A 19 -7.00 -9.34 20.12
N LEU A 20 -7.52 -8.11 20.09
CA LEU A 20 -8.72 -7.70 20.82
C LEU A 20 -9.97 -8.32 20.18
N ILE A 21 -10.09 -8.27 18.86
CA ILE A 21 -11.16 -8.91 18.08
C ILE A 21 -11.12 -10.44 18.28
N LEU A 22 -9.96 -11.07 18.17
CA LEU A 22 -9.80 -12.51 18.42
C LEU A 22 -10.13 -12.88 19.87
N GLY A 23 -9.78 -12.03 20.84
CA GLY A 23 -10.14 -12.22 22.25
C GLY A 23 -11.65 -12.17 22.51
N LEU A 24 -12.35 -11.24 21.84
CA LEU A 24 -13.81 -11.12 21.87
C LEU A 24 -14.50 -12.35 21.26
N ILE A 25 -14.03 -12.80 20.08
CA ILE A 25 -14.61 -13.94 19.37
C ILE A 25 -14.32 -15.26 20.09
N ARG A 26 -13.09 -15.47 20.56
CA ARG A 26 -12.69 -16.72 21.24
C ARG A 26 -13.04 -16.75 22.73
N LYS A 27 -13.71 -15.71 23.26
CA LYS A 27 -14.08 -15.54 24.69
C LYS A 27 -12.92 -15.84 25.65
N LYS A 28 -11.69 -15.55 25.23
CA LYS A 28 -10.47 -15.84 26.00
C LYS A 28 -9.82 -14.52 26.35
N LYS A 29 -9.40 -14.36 27.61
CA LYS A 29 -8.69 -13.16 28.07
C LYS A 29 -7.31 -13.10 27.42
N MET A 30 -7.25 -12.48 26.24
CA MET A 30 -6.00 -12.16 25.55
C MET A 30 -5.57 -10.76 25.95
N LYS A 31 -4.26 -10.55 26.13
CA LYS A 31 -3.70 -9.26 26.58
C LYS A 31 -3.69 -8.18 25.49
N GLY A 32 -4.60 -8.26 24.51
CA GLY A 32 -4.67 -7.37 23.34
C GLY A 32 -4.83 -5.89 23.73
N GLY A 33 -5.64 -5.60 24.75
CA GLY A 33 -5.80 -4.23 25.26
C GLY A 33 -4.53 -3.63 25.85
N LEU A 34 -3.64 -4.45 26.46
CA LEU A 34 -2.38 -3.97 27.02
C LEU A 34 -1.34 -3.70 25.92
N VAL A 35 -1.33 -4.52 24.86
CA VAL A 35 -0.51 -4.30 23.67
C VAL A 35 -0.96 -3.03 22.94
N LEU A 36 -2.27 -2.85 22.74
CA LEU A 36 -2.86 -1.67 22.14
C LEU A 36 -2.49 -0.38 22.90
N ALA A 37 -2.64 -0.39 24.23
CA ALA A 37 -2.32 0.77 25.07
C ALA A 37 -0.83 1.13 25.00
N LEU A 38 0.07 0.14 25.00
CA LEU A 38 1.50 0.38 24.93
C LEU A 38 1.92 0.92 23.55
N SER A 39 1.36 0.37 22.48
CA SER A 39 1.62 0.83 21.10
C SER A 39 1.06 2.23 20.84
N PHE A 40 -0.10 2.55 21.41
CA PHE A 40 -0.68 3.89 21.32
C PHE A 40 0.19 4.94 22.01
N VAL A 41 0.75 4.62 23.18
CA VAL A 41 1.68 5.52 23.88
C VAL A 41 2.95 5.78 23.06
N VAL A 42 3.53 4.75 22.44
CA VAL A 42 4.71 4.90 21.56
C VAL A 42 4.38 5.72 20.31
N PHE A 43 3.19 5.53 19.73
CA PHE A 43 2.72 6.29 18.58
C PHE A 43 2.55 7.78 18.90
N ILE A 44 1.91 8.11 20.03
CA ILE A 44 1.76 9.50 20.47
C ILE A 44 3.13 10.16 20.73
N ILE A 45 4.08 9.46 21.36
CA ILE A 45 5.43 9.99 21.58
C ILE A 45 6.12 10.28 20.23
N ALA A 46 5.94 9.41 19.22
CA ALA A 46 6.53 9.62 17.89
C ALA A 46 6.00 10.87 17.17
N LEU A 47 4.76 11.31 17.45
CA LEU A 47 4.16 12.53 16.88
C LEU A 47 4.77 13.82 17.44
N PHE A 48 5.39 13.76 18.62
CA PHE A 48 5.95 14.94 19.30
C PHE A 48 7.48 14.98 19.29
N ILE A 49 8.16 14.06 18.59
CA ILE A 49 9.62 14.15 18.38
C ILE A 49 9.87 15.11 17.21
N PRO A 50 10.50 16.28 17.43
CA PRO A 50 10.88 17.19 16.35
C PRO A 50 11.87 16.48 15.42
N SER A 51 11.61 16.53 14.12
CA SER A 51 12.54 15.99 13.11
C SER A 51 13.85 16.79 13.14
N PRO A 52 15.02 16.15 13.31
CA PRO A 52 16.28 16.84 13.09
C PRO A 52 16.51 17.00 11.58
N ASP A 53 16.66 18.24 11.13
CA ASP A 53 17.07 18.57 9.78
C ASP A 53 18.38 17.88 9.40
N SER A 54 18.38 17.28 8.22
CA SER A 54 19.50 16.56 7.64
C SER A 54 20.49 17.54 7.00
N LYS A 55 21.67 17.72 7.60
CA LYS A 55 22.90 18.09 6.91
C LYS A 55 24.00 17.07 7.22
N ASN A 56 24.75 16.75 6.16
CA ASN A 56 25.64 15.60 6.00
C ASN A 56 26.94 15.62 6.85
N THR A 57 27.32 14.43 7.32
CA THR A 57 28.69 13.84 7.34
C THR A 57 29.76 14.32 8.36
N THR A 58 29.89 13.51 9.44
CA THR A 58 31.13 12.85 9.96
C THR A 58 32.24 13.62 10.73
N LYS A 59 32.37 13.18 12.01
CA LYS A 59 33.56 13.06 12.90
C LYS A 59 34.19 14.28 13.60
N GLN A 60 33.89 14.31 14.91
CA GLN A 60 34.82 14.18 16.06
C GLN A 60 35.42 15.46 16.71
N ALA A 61 35.14 15.53 18.03
CA ALA A 61 35.93 16.08 19.15
C ALA A 61 35.69 17.53 19.68
N VAL A 62 35.09 17.55 20.89
CA VAL A 62 35.47 18.22 22.18
C VAL A 62 35.54 19.76 22.29
N GLU A 63 35.00 20.24 23.44
CA GLU A 63 35.17 21.55 24.12
C GLU A 63 34.52 22.79 23.46
N SER A 64 34.00 23.82 24.15
CA SER A 64 33.54 24.09 25.52
C SER A 64 32.98 25.54 25.52
N GLU A 65 32.04 25.81 26.42
CA GLU A 65 31.70 27.11 27.05
C GLU A 65 31.39 28.40 26.23
N THR A 66 30.13 28.82 26.35
CA THR A 66 29.68 30.06 27.04
C THR A 66 29.82 31.45 26.38
N LYS A 67 28.69 32.21 26.50
CA LYS A 67 28.48 33.68 26.38
C LYS A 67 28.42 34.27 24.95
N GLU A 68 27.66 35.32 24.62
CA GLU A 68 26.51 36.08 25.16
C GLU A 68 26.23 37.18 24.10
N VAL A 69 24.97 37.60 23.94
CA VAL A 69 24.50 38.94 23.50
C VAL A 69 24.48 39.37 22.01
N ALA A 70 23.27 39.85 21.66
CA ALA A 70 22.86 40.96 20.78
C ALA A 70 22.57 40.75 19.28
N GLU A 71 21.27 40.86 19.00
CA GLU A 71 20.59 41.71 17.99
C GLU A 71 21.16 41.80 16.57
N THR A 72 20.34 41.43 15.58
CA THR A 72 19.80 42.36 14.56
C THR A 72 18.78 41.65 13.67
N SER A 73 17.67 42.35 13.41
CA SER A 73 16.60 42.05 12.46
C SER A 73 17.08 41.52 11.10
N GLU A 74 16.43 40.47 10.62
CA GLU A 74 15.95 40.45 9.24
C GLU A 74 14.67 39.62 9.14
N LYS A 75 13.56 40.36 9.02
CA LYS A 75 12.23 39.86 8.69
C LYS A 75 12.29 39.35 7.25
N THR A 76 12.54 38.05 7.06
CA THR A 76 12.24 37.36 5.81
C THR A 76 10.86 36.76 5.96
N GLU A 77 9.89 37.37 5.28
CA GLU A 77 8.59 36.77 5.02
C GLU A 77 8.82 35.48 4.23
N GLU A 78 8.77 34.34 4.91
CA GLU A 78 8.44 33.08 4.25
C GLU A 78 7.05 33.25 3.61
N PRO A 79 6.87 32.88 2.34
CA PRO A 79 5.53 32.70 1.81
C PRO A 79 4.93 31.56 2.64
N LYS A 80 3.89 31.88 3.42
CA LYS A 80 2.89 30.87 3.76
C LYS A 80 2.46 30.28 2.42
N GLU A 81 2.84 29.02 2.17
CA GLU A 81 1.99 28.14 1.38
C GLU A 81 0.64 28.15 2.11
N GLU A 82 -0.23 29.07 1.68
CA GLU A 82 -1.65 28.89 1.83
C GLU A 82 -1.94 27.55 1.15
N GLU A 83 -2.09 26.52 1.97
CA GLU A 83 -2.80 25.30 1.66
C GLU A 83 -4.23 25.75 1.31
N SER A 84 -4.37 26.25 0.09
CA SER A 84 -5.64 26.60 -0.53
C SER A 84 -6.36 25.27 -0.66
N THR A 85 -7.26 25.03 0.28
CA THR A 85 -8.34 24.06 0.13
C THR A 85 -9.29 24.60 -0.94
N GLU A 86 -8.78 24.64 -2.17
CA GLU A 86 -9.53 25.01 -3.35
C GLU A 86 -10.57 23.91 -3.53
N LYS A 87 -11.85 24.28 -3.53
CA LYS A 87 -12.91 23.31 -3.82
C LYS A 87 -12.61 22.67 -5.18
N PRO A 88 -12.78 21.34 -5.32
CA PRO A 88 -12.55 20.66 -6.58
C PRO A 88 -13.42 21.29 -7.68
N SER A 89 -12.85 21.51 -8.86
CA SER A 89 -13.59 22.03 -10.01
C SER A 89 -14.63 21.01 -10.47
N GLN A 90 -15.81 21.47 -10.89
CA GLN A 90 -16.83 20.58 -11.47
C GLN A 90 -16.31 19.84 -12.72
N ASP A 91 -15.41 20.46 -13.47
CA ASP A 91 -14.78 19.84 -14.65
C ASP A 91 -13.85 18.69 -14.24
N GLU A 92 -13.10 18.84 -13.14
CA GLU A 92 -12.23 17.80 -12.59
C GLU A 92 -13.05 16.61 -12.07
N VAL A 93 -14.12 16.87 -11.32
CA VAL A 93 -15.04 15.83 -10.83
C VAL A 93 -15.63 15.05 -12.00
N THR A 94 -16.07 15.75 -13.05
CA THR A 94 -16.64 15.13 -14.25
C THR A 94 -15.59 14.27 -14.97
N TYR A 95 -14.38 14.80 -15.20
CA TYR A 95 -13.29 14.06 -15.82
C TYR A 95 -12.92 12.81 -15.03
N TYR A 96 -12.84 12.91 -13.71
CA TYR A 96 -12.57 11.75 -12.86
C TYR A 96 -13.64 10.67 -13.06
N GLN A 97 -14.92 11.04 -13.02
CA GLN A 97 -16.02 10.08 -13.15
C GLN A 97 -16.14 9.46 -14.54
N THR A 98 -15.79 10.17 -15.61
CA THR A 98 -15.99 9.68 -16.99
C THR A 98 -14.76 9.03 -17.60
N GLU A 99 -13.55 9.40 -17.16
CA GLU A 99 -12.30 8.91 -17.76
C GLU A 99 -11.47 8.10 -16.75
N VAL A 100 -11.23 8.63 -15.55
CA VAL A 100 -10.29 8.02 -14.58
C VAL A 100 -10.90 6.84 -13.86
N LEU A 101 -12.11 6.99 -13.33
CA LEU A 101 -12.81 5.96 -12.57
C LEU A 101 -13.08 4.71 -13.41
N PRO A 102 -13.59 4.81 -14.66
CA PRO A 102 -13.74 3.63 -15.50
C PRO A 102 -12.42 2.90 -15.78
N ALA A 103 -11.33 3.62 -16.04
CA ALA A 103 -10.03 3.00 -16.24
C ALA A 103 -9.52 2.27 -14.98
N ILE A 104 -9.67 2.91 -13.81
CA ILE A 104 -9.37 2.29 -12.51
C ILE A 104 -10.19 1.02 -12.27
N ASP A 105 -11.49 1.06 -12.56
CA ASP A 105 -12.39 -0.07 -12.38
C ASP A 105 -12.05 -1.19 -13.38
N ASP A 106 -11.67 -0.88 -14.62
CA ASP A 106 -11.18 -1.85 -15.60
C ASP A 106 -9.88 -2.54 -15.14
N PHE A 107 -8.93 -1.78 -14.59
CA PHE A 107 -7.69 -2.36 -14.04
C PHE A 107 -7.96 -3.30 -12.88
N GLN A 108 -8.86 -2.91 -11.96
CA GLN A 108 -9.25 -3.76 -10.84
C GLN A 108 -9.99 -5.01 -11.30
N ALA A 109 -10.90 -4.88 -12.26
CA ALA A 109 -11.64 -6.02 -12.82
C ALA A 109 -10.68 -7.02 -13.46
N GLU A 110 -9.67 -6.56 -14.21
CA GLU A 110 -8.65 -7.43 -14.79
C GLU A 110 -7.77 -8.07 -13.71
N TYR A 111 -7.33 -7.31 -12.71
CA TYR A 111 -6.59 -7.83 -11.56
C TYR A 111 -7.34 -8.98 -10.86
N ASP A 112 -8.62 -8.76 -10.56
CA ASP A 112 -9.51 -9.70 -9.89
C ASP A 112 -9.84 -10.90 -10.78
N ARG A 113 -10.02 -10.70 -12.09
CA ARG A 113 -10.22 -11.79 -13.06
C ARG A 113 -9.01 -12.72 -13.07
N ILE A 114 -7.79 -12.17 -13.17
CA ILE A 114 -6.57 -12.99 -13.17
C ILE A 114 -6.50 -13.81 -11.87
N TRP A 115 -6.82 -13.21 -10.73
CA TRP A 115 -6.80 -13.90 -9.44
C TRP A 115 -7.89 -14.98 -9.33
N ASN A 116 -9.15 -14.59 -9.48
CA ASN A 116 -10.30 -15.45 -9.18
C ASN A 116 -10.48 -16.52 -10.26
N ASP A 117 -10.38 -16.15 -11.53
CA ASP A 117 -10.72 -17.05 -12.63
C ASP A 117 -9.55 -17.93 -13.03
N LEU A 118 -8.31 -17.46 -12.87
CA LEU A 118 -7.11 -18.20 -13.29
C LEU A 118 -6.34 -18.79 -12.11
N TRP A 119 -5.88 -17.96 -11.17
CA TRP A 119 -5.05 -18.43 -10.04
C TRP A 119 -5.81 -19.39 -9.14
N VAL A 120 -6.94 -18.94 -8.58
CA VAL A 120 -7.74 -19.72 -7.63
C VAL A 120 -8.25 -21.00 -8.29
N THR A 121 -8.78 -20.91 -9.51
CA THR A 121 -9.22 -22.07 -10.30
C THR A 121 -8.10 -23.08 -10.49
N THR A 122 -6.88 -22.65 -10.84
CA THR A 122 -5.75 -23.57 -11.05
C THR A 122 -5.37 -24.29 -9.76
N PHE A 123 -5.23 -23.57 -8.64
CA PHE A 123 -4.87 -24.19 -7.36
C PHE A 123 -5.95 -25.14 -6.82
N ASN A 124 -7.23 -24.76 -6.95
CA ASN A 124 -8.34 -25.64 -6.60
C ASN A 124 -8.35 -26.90 -7.49
N GLY A 125 -8.12 -26.73 -8.79
CA GLY A 125 -8.08 -27.84 -9.73
C GLY A 125 -6.92 -28.80 -9.48
N VAL A 126 -5.77 -28.30 -9.03
CA VAL A 126 -4.67 -29.18 -8.59
C VAL A 126 -5.06 -29.92 -7.30
N SER A 127 -5.72 -29.23 -6.37
CA SER A 127 -6.14 -29.81 -5.09
C SER A 127 -7.20 -30.91 -5.24
N ASP A 128 -8.12 -30.78 -6.19
CA ASP A 128 -9.18 -31.76 -6.45
C ASP A 128 -8.82 -32.80 -7.53
N GLY A 129 -7.67 -32.60 -8.20
CA GLY A 129 -7.14 -33.49 -9.24
C GLY A 129 -7.73 -33.28 -10.63
N SER A 130 -8.54 -32.24 -10.85
CA SER A 130 -9.06 -31.87 -12.18
C SER A 130 -8.02 -31.17 -13.07
N VAL A 131 -6.95 -30.64 -12.49
CA VAL A 131 -5.82 -30.03 -13.19
C VAL A 131 -4.54 -30.79 -12.85
N ASP A 132 -3.86 -31.31 -13.87
CA ASP A 132 -2.57 -31.95 -13.71
C ASP A 132 -1.43 -30.94 -13.56
N VAL A 133 -0.27 -31.41 -13.07
CA VAL A 133 0.89 -30.55 -12.75
C VAL A 133 1.43 -29.82 -13.97
N TYR A 134 1.41 -30.43 -15.17
CA TYR A 134 1.88 -29.77 -16.40
C TYR A 134 0.92 -28.66 -16.83
N THR A 135 -0.39 -28.91 -16.76
CA THR A 135 -1.40 -27.88 -16.99
C THR A 135 -1.29 -26.75 -15.96
N ALA A 136 -1.05 -27.08 -14.69
CA ALA A 136 -0.86 -26.08 -13.62
C ALA A 136 0.36 -25.19 -13.87
N TYR A 137 1.50 -25.78 -14.27
CA TYR A 137 2.70 -25.04 -14.68
C TYR A 137 2.36 -24.02 -15.78
N ARG A 138 1.71 -24.47 -16.87
CA ARG A 138 1.35 -23.60 -18.00
C ARG A 138 0.40 -22.49 -17.60
N ASN A 139 -0.59 -22.78 -16.76
CA ASN A 139 -1.52 -21.78 -16.25
C ASN A 139 -0.78 -20.72 -15.44
N MET A 140 0.16 -21.11 -14.57
CA MET A 140 0.94 -20.18 -13.77
C MET A 140 1.83 -19.26 -14.61
N THR A 141 2.48 -19.78 -15.66
CA THR A 141 3.22 -18.94 -16.62
C THR A 141 2.30 -17.97 -17.38
N PHE A 142 1.09 -18.41 -17.72
CA PHE A 142 0.10 -17.55 -18.34
C PHE A 142 -0.35 -16.43 -17.38
N ILE A 143 -0.62 -16.76 -16.12
CA ILE A 143 -0.99 -15.79 -15.07
C ILE A 143 0.12 -14.75 -14.87
N GLU A 144 1.38 -15.17 -14.77
CA GLU A 144 2.53 -14.26 -14.71
C GLU A 144 2.51 -13.26 -15.87
N THR A 145 2.29 -13.75 -17.08
CA THR A 145 2.23 -12.91 -18.29
C THR A 145 1.08 -11.91 -18.21
N ASN A 146 -0.11 -12.32 -17.75
CA ASN A 146 -1.26 -11.42 -17.66
C ASN A 146 -1.04 -10.31 -16.64
N TYR A 147 -0.42 -10.61 -15.48
CA TYR A 147 -0.09 -9.57 -14.51
C TYR A 147 0.96 -8.58 -15.03
N ASN A 148 1.98 -9.04 -15.75
CA ASN A 148 2.96 -8.14 -16.38
C ASN A 148 2.28 -7.21 -17.42
N VAL A 149 1.40 -7.76 -18.27
CA VAL A 149 0.63 -6.96 -19.23
C VAL A 149 -0.29 -5.96 -18.53
N LEU A 150 -0.92 -6.35 -17.42
CA LEU A 150 -1.71 -5.43 -16.61
C LEU A 150 -0.84 -4.30 -16.04
N SER A 151 0.34 -4.60 -15.50
CA SER A 151 1.29 -3.59 -15.02
C SER A 151 1.66 -2.58 -16.12
N ASP A 152 1.93 -3.06 -17.33
CA ASP A 152 2.23 -2.19 -18.48
C ASP A 152 1.04 -1.28 -18.84
N ASN A 153 -0.17 -1.85 -18.93
CA ASN A 153 -1.38 -1.08 -19.21
C ASN A 153 -1.67 -0.01 -18.15
N ILE A 154 -1.44 -0.32 -16.87
CA ILE A 154 -1.60 0.64 -15.78
C ILE A 154 -0.56 1.76 -15.93
N ALA A 155 0.69 1.44 -16.24
CA ALA A 155 1.77 2.42 -16.35
C ALA A 155 1.49 3.46 -17.46
N GLU A 156 0.92 3.02 -18.58
CA GLU A 156 0.58 3.85 -19.74
C GLU A 156 -0.60 4.81 -19.51
N PHE A 157 -1.41 4.60 -18.47
CA PHE A 157 -2.58 5.45 -18.20
C PHE A 157 -2.20 6.82 -17.61
N GLU A 158 -2.81 7.90 -18.11
CA GLU A 158 -2.53 9.27 -17.69
C GLU A 158 -3.77 10.02 -17.17
N GLY A 159 -3.61 10.77 -16.08
CA GLY A 159 -4.67 11.61 -15.49
C GLY A 159 -4.41 13.11 -15.70
N GLU A 160 -4.30 13.57 -16.94
CA GLU A 160 -3.83 14.94 -17.25
C GLU A 160 -4.70 16.07 -16.68
N ASN A 161 -6.01 15.89 -16.62
CA ASN A 161 -6.97 16.92 -16.18
C ASN A 161 -7.28 16.89 -14.67
N LEU A 162 -6.46 16.20 -13.88
CA LEU A 162 -6.55 16.22 -12.42
C LEU A 162 -5.76 17.39 -11.84
N SER A 163 -6.20 17.88 -10.68
CA SER A 163 -5.40 18.79 -9.85
C SER A 163 -4.05 18.17 -9.50
N LYS A 164 -3.06 19.01 -9.17
CA LYS A 164 -1.70 18.55 -8.84
C LYS A 164 -1.69 17.50 -7.73
N GLU A 165 -2.56 17.67 -6.73
CA GLU A 165 -2.70 16.74 -5.62
C GLU A 165 -3.30 15.40 -6.08
N ASN A 166 -4.44 15.42 -6.77
CA ASN A 166 -5.09 14.20 -7.25
C ASN A 166 -4.26 13.47 -8.31
N LYS A 167 -3.50 14.18 -9.14
CA LYS A 167 -2.54 13.58 -10.07
C LYS A 167 -1.45 12.81 -9.32
N LYS A 168 -0.93 13.37 -8.22
CA LYS A 168 0.06 12.67 -7.37
C LYS A 168 -0.54 11.41 -6.73
N LEU A 169 -1.76 11.51 -6.21
CA LEU A 169 -2.48 10.35 -5.66
C LEU A 169 -2.75 9.29 -6.72
N LEU A 170 -3.09 9.68 -7.96
CA LEU A 170 -3.27 8.75 -9.07
C LEU A 170 -1.96 8.04 -9.44
N GLU A 171 -0.85 8.76 -9.53
CA GLU A 171 0.45 8.12 -9.78
C GLU A 171 0.84 7.15 -8.64
N SER A 172 0.59 7.53 -7.37
CA SER A 172 0.80 6.62 -6.24
C SER A 172 -0.17 5.44 -6.24
N TYR A 173 -1.42 5.60 -6.70
CA TYR A 173 -2.33 4.48 -6.94
C TYR A 173 -1.76 3.52 -7.98
N LYS A 174 -1.32 4.05 -9.13
CA LYS A 174 -0.76 3.26 -10.24
C LYS A 174 0.47 2.49 -9.80
N GLU A 175 1.44 3.17 -9.19
CA GLU A 175 2.67 2.58 -8.66
C GLU A 175 2.36 1.40 -7.73
N LYS A 176 1.43 1.59 -6.79
CA LYS A 176 1.08 0.56 -5.81
C LYS A 176 0.31 -0.61 -6.42
N LEU A 177 -0.55 -0.35 -7.41
CA LEU A 177 -1.25 -1.42 -8.11
C LEU A 177 -0.29 -2.24 -8.99
N ILE A 178 0.66 -1.57 -9.66
CA ILE A 178 1.74 -2.21 -10.41
C ILE A 178 2.59 -3.09 -9.48
N GLU A 179 3.06 -2.55 -8.35
CA GLU A 179 3.83 -3.34 -7.38
C GLU A 179 3.04 -4.57 -6.89
N SER A 180 1.73 -4.41 -6.66
CA SER A 180 0.87 -5.54 -6.31
C SER A 180 0.80 -6.60 -7.41
N ALA A 181 0.59 -6.17 -8.66
CA ALA A 181 0.57 -7.07 -9.83
C ALA A 181 1.92 -7.76 -10.02
N ASP A 182 3.03 -7.07 -9.81
CA ASP A 182 4.38 -7.63 -9.89
C ASP A 182 4.60 -8.71 -8.82
N TYR A 183 4.15 -8.50 -7.58
CA TYR A 183 4.17 -9.54 -6.55
C TYR A 183 3.34 -10.75 -6.97
N ARG A 184 2.17 -10.56 -7.60
CA ARG A 184 1.38 -11.69 -8.12
C ARG A 184 2.09 -12.40 -9.27
N ALA A 185 2.76 -11.68 -10.15
CA ALA A 185 3.56 -12.27 -11.22
C ALA A 185 4.72 -13.10 -10.66
N ILE A 186 5.44 -12.60 -9.66
CA ILE A 186 6.51 -13.32 -8.96
C ILE A 186 5.97 -14.57 -8.25
N ALA A 187 4.83 -14.45 -7.56
CA ALA A 187 4.17 -15.59 -6.94
C ALA A 187 3.79 -16.66 -7.99
N SER A 188 3.34 -16.23 -9.17
CA SER A 188 2.95 -17.10 -10.29
C SER A 188 4.16 -17.84 -10.84
N ARG A 189 5.28 -17.13 -11.06
CA ARG A 189 6.55 -17.75 -11.45
C ARG A 189 7.01 -18.79 -10.44
N SER A 190 7.00 -18.44 -9.15
CA SER A 190 7.40 -19.34 -8.06
C SER A 190 6.48 -20.58 -7.96
N ALA A 191 5.18 -20.41 -8.23
CA ALA A 191 4.23 -21.52 -8.33
C ALA A 191 4.47 -22.39 -9.56
N ALA A 192 4.80 -21.79 -10.71
CA ALA A 192 5.17 -22.52 -11.92
C ALA A 192 6.40 -23.41 -11.66
N GLU A 193 7.47 -22.84 -11.10
CA GLU A 193 8.68 -23.58 -10.70
C GLU A 193 8.34 -24.73 -9.72
N MET A 194 7.49 -24.45 -8.72
CA MET A 194 7.02 -25.47 -7.77
C MET A 194 6.35 -26.65 -8.47
N PHE A 195 5.52 -26.40 -9.49
CA PHE A 195 4.88 -27.45 -10.28
C PHE A 195 5.87 -28.18 -11.20
N ASP A 196 6.73 -27.46 -11.92
CA ASP A 196 7.73 -28.05 -12.82
C ASP A 196 8.68 -29.01 -12.08
N GLU A 197 9.14 -28.61 -10.90
CA GLU A 197 10.03 -29.42 -10.06
C GLU A 197 9.30 -30.53 -9.27
N GLY A 198 7.96 -30.51 -9.23
CA GLY A 198 7.16 -31.35 -8.33
C GLY A 198 7.39 -31.07 -6.84
N ASN A 199 7.89 -29.89 -6.49
CA ASN A 199 8.31 -29.51 -5.14
C ASN A 199 7.15 -28.96 -4.29
N LEU A 200 6.13 -29.79 -4.05
CA LEU A 200 4.91 -29.40 -3.31
C LEU A 200 5.11 -29.34 -1.78
N LYS A 201 6.30 -28.95 -1.32
CA LYS A 201 6.60 -28.86 0.12
C LYS A 201 5.82 -27.70 0.75
N PRO A 202 5.33 -27.86 1.99
CA PRO A 202 4.66 -26.76 2.70
C PRO A 202 5.47 -25.48 2.75
N SER A 203 6.81 -25.57 2.90
CA SER A 203 7.69 -24.39 2.93
C SER A 203 7.64 -23.57 1.64
N LYS A 204 7.52 -24.21 0.47
CA LYS A 204 7.44 -23.51 -0.83
C LYS A 204 6.07 -22.83 -0.99
N VAL A 205 5.02 -23.49 -0.53
CA VAL A 205 3.67 -22.91 -0.48
C VAL A 205 3.62 -21.69 0.44
N GLU A 206 4.25 -21.74 1.62
CA GLU A 206 4.31 -20.61 2.54
C GLU A 206 5.14 -19.43 1.99
N GLU A 207 6.21 -19.72 1.24
CA GLU A 207 6.97 -18.70 0.51
C GLU A 207 6.07 -17.97 -0.51
N ILE A 208 5.33 -18.71 -1.35
CA ILE A 208 4.39 -18.15 -2.33
C ILE A 208 3.31 -17.30 -1.63
N LYS A 209 2.73 -17.79 -0.53
CA LYS A 209 1.76 -17.02 0.27
C LYS A 209 2.35 -15.73 0.84
N SER A 210 3.62 -15.76 1.26
CA SER A 210 4.29 -14.56 1.76
C SER A 210 4.44 -13.51 0.66
N ILE A 211 4.80 -13.92 -0.56
CA ILE A 211 4.88 -13.03 -1.73
C ILE A 211 3.51 -12.43 -2.05
N ILE A 212 2.46 -13.26 -2.06
CA ILE A 212 1.07 -12.81 -2.20
C ILE A 212 0.69 -11.77 -1.16
N SER A 213 1.04 -12.01 0.11
CA SER A 213 0.71 -11.10 1.21
C SER A 213 1.39 -9.74 1.05
N SER A 214 2.61 -9.70 0.49
CA SER A 214 3.25 -8.42 0.12
C SER A 214 2.45 -7.71 -0.97
N GLY A 215 1.99 -8.43 -2.00
CA GLY A 215 1.11 -7.87 -3.02
C GLY A 215 -0.21 -7.33 -2.45
N ASP A 216 -0.81 -8.02 -1.48
CA ASP A 216 -2.05 -7.58 -0.80
C ASP A 216 -1.85 -6.23 -0.07
N VAL A 217 -0.67 -6.03 0.54
CA VAL A 217 -0.33 -4.77 1.21
C VAL A 217 -0.27 -3.61 0.22
N GLU A 218 0.36 -3.80 -0.94
CA GLU A 218 0.43 -2.74 -1.96
C GLU A 218 -0.95 -2.48 -2.59
N LEU A 219 -1.77 -3.52 -2.81
CA LEU A 219 -3.15 -3.35 -3.29
C LEU A 219 -3.97 -2.48 -2.33
N MET A 220 -3.87 -2.73 -1.02
CA MET A 220 -4.57 -1.90 -0.02
C MET A 220 -4.11 -0.44 -0.05
N GLN A 221 -2.82 -0.19 -0.26
CA GLN A 221 -2.29 1.18 -0.41
C GLN A 221 -2.80 1.85 -1.68
N ALA A 222 -2.88 1.12 -2.80
CA ALA A 222 -3.52 1.62 -4.01
C ALA A 222 -4.97 2.03 -3.71
N MET A 223 -5.76 1.18 -3.06
CA MET A 223 -7.15 1.50 -2.71
C MET A 223 -7.27 2.72 -1.81
N ALA A 224 -6.34 2.90 -0.86
CA ALA A 224 -6.31 4.09 -0.02
C ALA A 224 -6.08 5.37 -0.85
N ASN A 225 -5.14 5.35 -1.81
CA ASN A 225 -4.90 6.48 -2.70
C ASN A 225 -6.13 6.82 -3.57
N ARG A 226 -6.83 5.79 -4.09
CA ARG A 226 -8.10 5.98 -4.82
C ARG A 226 -9.13 6.68 -3.92
N LEU A 227 -9.33 6.18 -2.71
CA LEU A 227 -10.29 6.75 -1.76
C LEU A 227 -9.95 8.21 -1.41
N SER A 228 -8.66 8.54 -1.27
CA SER A 228 -8.24 9.93 -1.05
C SER A 228 -8.56 10.84 -2.23
N ILE A 229 -8.45 10.37 -3.47
CA ILE A 229 -8.90 11.15 -4.65
C ILE A 229 -10.41 11.37 -4.56
N GLU A 230 -11.18 10.32 -4.30
CA GLU A 230 -12.64 10.41 -4.18
C GLU A 230 -13.07 11.35 -3.04
N GLU A 231 -12.35 11.35 -1.91
CA GLU A 231 -12.58 12.27 -0.79
C GLU A 231 -12.28 13.72 -1.18
N ASN A 232 -11.13 13.96 -1.82
CA ASN A 232 -10.74 15.28 -2.33
C ASN A 232 -11.76 15.84 -3.33
N LEU A 233 -12.40 14.97 -4.10
CA LEU A 233 -13.45 15.33 -5.07
C LEU A 233 -14.86 15.40 -4.46
N GLY A 234 -15.02 15.10 -3.17
CA GLY A 234 -16.31 15.11 -2.48
C GLY A 234 -17.26 13.97 -2.88
N LEU A 235 -16.73 12.85 -3.35
CA LEU A 235 -17.47 11.70 -3.87
C LEU A 235 -17.76 10.61 -2.81
N THR A 236 -17.16 10.68 -1.61
CA THR A 236 -17.23 9.64 -0.57
C THR A 236 -18.53 9.56 0.24
N GLN A 237 -19.65 10.16 -0.21
CA GLN A 237 -20.95 10.14 0.50
C GLN A 237 -22.02 9.16 -0.04
N GLN A 238 -21.67 8.12 -0.81
CA GLN A 238 -22.69 7.17 -1.34
C GLN A 238 -22.45 5.67 -1.10
N THR A 239 -21.72 5.28 -0.05
CA THR A 239 -21.64 3.88 0.38
C THR A 239 -22.26 3.68 1.75
N THR A 240 -23.51 4.09 1.91
CA THR A 240 -24.39 3.57 2.96
C THR A 240 -25.84 3.67 2.51
N ASP A 241 -26.35 2.63 1.86
CA ASP A 241 -27.75 2.20 1.89
C ASP A 241 -27.85 0.72 1.47
#